data_AF-A0A9D6Z9I5-F1
#
_entry.id   AF-A0A9D6Z9I5-F1
#
_cell.length_a   1.000
_cell.length_b   1.000
_cell.length_c   1.000
_cell.angle_alpha   90.00
_cell.angle_beta   90.00
_cell.angle_gamma   90.00
#
_symmetry.space_group_name_H-M   'P 1'
#
loop_
_entity.id
_entity.type
_entity.pdbx_description
1 polymer ?
#
loop_
_entity_poly.entity_id
_entity_poly.type
_entity_poly.pdbx_seq_one_letter_code
_entity_poly.pdbx_strand_id
1 'polypeptide(L)'
;MPATVEFPADHIRLTITRVATDMFLSRHNLRLAIEGPDGCSVEETLFPNTGYVSRRNLYQAGAGLLYVVGQFDARVVDTIHCTITLAEFRTLNRYVTFLGSFDENEQKRWAYFPASQRSELPFEKR
;
A
#
# COMPACT_ATOMS: atom_id res chain seq x y z
N MET A 1 6.35 2.87 12.35
CA MET A 1 5.53 1.66 12.61
C MET A 1 5.26 0.94 11.31
N PRO A 2 5.80 -0.28 11.11
CA PRO A 2 5.59 -1.09 9.91
C PRO A 2 4.27 -1.88 9.99
N ALA A 3 3.64 -2.11 8.85
CA ALA A 3 2.64 -3.16 8.66
C ALA A 3 3.00 -3.93 7.40
N THR A 4 2.86 -5.25 7.45
CA THR A 4 3.37 -6.17 6.42
C THR A 4 2.30 -7.16 6.00
N VAL A 5 2.31 -7.49 4.72
CA VAL A 5 1.60 -8.64 4.15
C VAL A 5 2.58 -9.48 3.36
N GLU A 6 2.38 -10.79 3.39
CA GLU A 6 3.16 -11.75 2.63
C GLU A 6 2.24 -12.52 1.68
N PHE A 7 2.72 -12.74 0.46
CA PHE A 7 2.09 -13.61 -0.53
C PHE A 7 3.01 -14.80 -0.76
N PRO A 8 2.82 -15.90 -0.02
CA PRO A 8 3.77 -17.02 -0.02
C PRO A 8 3.91 -17.69 -1.38
N ALA A 9 2.81 -17.76 -2.15
CA ALA A 9 2.80 -18.37 -3.48
C ALA A 9 3.73 -17.66 -4.48
N ASP A 10 3.91 -16.36 -4.30
CA ASP A 10 4.70 -15.51 -5.21
C ASP A 10 6.04 -15.09 -4.58
N HIS A 11 6.33 -15.53 -3.34
CA HIS A 11 7.49 -15.12 -2.55
C HIS A 11 7.64 -13.60 -2.40
N ILE A 12 6.52 -12.88 -2.24
CA ILE A 12 6.50 -11.42 -2.10
C ILE A 12 6.18 -11.04 -0.65
N ARG A 13 6.94 -10.10 -0.09
CA ARG A 13 6.61 -9.40 1.15
C ARG A 13 6.46 -7.92 0.84
N LEU A 14 5.31 -7.34 1.18
CA LEU A 14 5.04 -5.91 1.03
C LEU A 14 4.86 -5.28 2.41
N THR A 15 5.64 -4.23 2.68
CA THR A 15 5.64 -3.53 3.96
C THR A 15 5.38 -2.04 3.75
N ILE A 16 4.39 -1.49 4.45
CA ILE A 16 4.20 -0.03 4.52
C ILE A 16 4.55 0.44 5.92
N THR A 17 5.55 1.30 6.00
CA THR A 17 6.05 1.89 7.25
C THR A 17 5.60 3.32 7.39
N ARG A 18 4.97 3.63 8.53
CA ARG A 18 4.71 5.00 8.97
C ARG A 18 5.93 5.58 9.68
N VAL A 19 6.38 6.73 9.21
CA VAL A 19 7.44 7.52 9.84
C VAL A 19 6.81 8.83 10.32
N ALA A 20 6.75 9.04 11.63
CA ALA A 20 6.25 10.29 12.20
C ALA A 20 7.19 11.43 11.80
N THR A 21 6.63 12.52 11.28
CA THR A 21 7.40 13.70 10.83
C THR A 21 7.24 14.90 11.76
N ASP A 22 6.32 14.82 12.72
CA ASP A 22 6.02 15.85 13.71
C ASP A 22 5.75 15.17 15.06
N MET A 23 6.15 15.80 16.17
CA MET A 23 5.97 15.25 17.52
C MET A 23 4.57 15.53 18.11
N PHE A 24 3.83 16.48 17.55
CA PHE A 24 2.56 16.97 18.08
C PHE A 24 1.40 16.76 17.11
N LEU A 25 1.65 16.88 15.80
CA LEU A 25 0.65 16.65 14.76
C LEU A 25 0.72 15.19 14.28
N SER A 26 -0.44 14.62 13.94
CA SER A 26 -0.53 13.26 13.35
C SER A 26 -0.08 13.24 11.88
N ARG A 27 1.12 13.76 11.62
CA ARG A 27 1.76 13.80 10.30
C ARG A 27 2.72 12.64 10.15
N HIS A 28 2.52 11.89 9.07
CA HIS A 28 3.30 10.70 8.80
C HIS A 28 3.73 10.69 7.34
N ASN A 29 5.01 10.45 7.10
CA ASN A 29 5.47 9.94 5.82
C ASN A 29 5.20 8.44 5.77
N LEU A 30 4.90 7.96 4.58
CA LEU A 30 4.67 6.55 4.31
C LEU A 30 5.78 6.04 3.41
N ARG A 31 6.42 4.95 3.81
CA ARG A 31 7.47 4.27 3.05
C ARG A 31 6.96 2.89 2.65
N LEU A 32 6.91 2.62 1.35
CA LEU A 32 6.52 1.34 0.79
C LEU A 32 7.79 0.57 0.44
N ALA A 33 8.02 -0.55 1.11
CA ALA A 33 9.11 -1.47 0.83
C ALA A 33 8.55 -2.80 0.31
N ILE A 34 9.24 -3.38 -0.65
CA ILE A 34 8.85 -4.64 -1.29
C ILE A 34 10.08 -5.52 -1.37
N GLU A 35 9.94 -6.72 -0.84
CA GLU A 35 10.89 -7.80 -1.01
C GLU A 35 10.23 -8.81 -1.96
N GLY A 36 10.85 -9.02 -3.11
CA GLY A 36 10.41 -9.94 -4.13
C GLY A 36 11.20 -11.25 -4.14
N PRO A 37 10.92 -12.13 -5.11
CA PRO A 37 11.72 -13.33 -5.33
C PRO A 37 13.20 -12.98 -5.60
N ASP A 38 14.09 -13.94 -5.35
CA ASP A 38 15.54 -13.81 -5.55
C ASP A 38 16.22 -12.72 -4.71
N GLY A 39 15.59 -12.30 -3.60
CA GLY A 39 16.16 -11.34 -2.66
C GLY A 39 16.14 -9.89 -3.15
N CYS A 40 15.37 -9.60 -4.20
CA CYS A 40 15.21 -8.22 -4.65
C CYS A 40 14.44 -7.39 -3.62
N SER A 41 14.95 -6.20 -3.31
CA SER A 41 14.31 -5.26 -2.40
C SER A 41 14.28 -3.86 -3.00
N VAL A 42 13.09 -3.28 -3.14
CA VAL A 42 12.87 -1.91 -3.64
C VAL A 42 11.99 -1.15 -2.67
N GLU A 43 12.20 0.16 -2.60
CA GLU A 43 11.50 1.00 -1.65
C GLU A 43 11.23 2.39 -2.19
N GLU A 44 10.05 2.91 -1.89
CA GLU A 44 9.58 4.21 -2.37
C GLU A 44 8.80 4.98 -1.30
N THR A 45 8.80 6.31 -1.42
CA THR A 45 8.01 7.17 -0.53
C THR A 45 6.62 7.40 -1.12
N LEU A 46 5.57 7.08 -0.37
CA LEU A 46 4.20 7.35 -0.75
C LEU A 46 3.79 8.77 -0.37
N PHE A 47 2.70 9.25 -0.98
CA PHE A 47 2.17 10.57 -0.66
C PHE A 47 1.90 10.70 0.85
N PRO A 48 2.45 11.75 1.51
CA PRO A 48 2.42 11.87 2.95
C PRO A 48 1.01 12.19 3.46
N ASN A 49 0.82 12.01 4.76
CA ASN A 49 -0.44 12.32 5.39
C ASN A 49 -0.38 13.59 6.24
N THR A 50 -1.32 14.52 6.01
CA THR A 50 -1.43 15.81 6.71
C THR A 50 -2.73 15.95 7.52
N GLY A 51 -3.14 14.93 8.28
CA GLY A 51 -4.26 15.06 9.22
C GLY A 51 -4.72 13.78 9.91
N TYR A 52 -4.72 12.64 9.20
CA TYR A 52 -5.14 11.31 9.68
C TYR A 52 -4.66 10.24 8.70
N VAL A 53 -4.11 9.11 9.17
CA VAL A 53 -3.50 8.13 8.26
C VAL A 53 -4.47 7.63 7.20
N SER A 54 -4.11 7.90 5.96
CA SER A 54 -4.91 7.58 4.79
C SER A 54 -4.65 6.12 4.45
N ARG A 55 -5.75 5.37 4.37
CA ARG A 55 -5.77 3.99 3.90
C ARG A 55 -4.96 3.82 2.62
N ARG A 56 -4.29 2.70 2.49
CA ARG A 56 -3.68 2.23 1.23
C ARG A 56 -4.33 0.91 0.86
N ASN A 57 -5.13 0.93 -0.20
CA ASN A 57 -5.73 -0.28 -0.75
C ASN A 57 -4.70 -1.01 -1.60
N LEU A 58 -4.71 -2.33 -1.48
CA LEU A 58 -3.84 -3.22 -2.24
C LEU A 58 -4.70 -4.04 -3.22
N TYR A 59 -4.31 -4.01 -4.49
CA TYR A 59 -4.99 -4.76 -5.54
C TYR A 59 -4.02 -5.62 -6.33
N GLN A 60 -4.51 -6.73 -6.85
CA GLN A 60 -3.84 -7.52 -7.88
C GLN A 60 -4.37 -7.11 -9.25
N ALA A 61 -3.50 -6.65 -10.13
CA ALA A 61 -3.87 -6.19 -11.47
C ALA A 61 -3.52 -7.20 -12.58
N GLY A 62 -2.61 -8.12 -12.29
CA GLY A 62 -2.16 -9.18 -13.19
C GLY A 62 -1.10 -10.04 -12.50
N ALA A 63 -0.59 -11.05 -13.19
CA ALA A 63 0.52 -11.83 -12.68
C ALA A 63 1.74 -10.93 -12.42
N GLY A 64 2.24 -10.92 -11.19
CA GLY A 64 3.37 -10.10 -10.77
C GLY A 64 3.12 -8.58 -10.72
N LEU A 65 1.86 -8.12 -10.86
CA LEU A 65 1.51 -6.70 -10.83
C LEU A 65 0.55 -6.41 -9.69
N LEU A 66 1.02 -5.61 -8.73
CA LEU A 66 0.24 -5.12 -7.60
C LEU A 66 0.04 -3.61 -7.69
N TYR A 67 -1.14 -3.12 -7.31
CA TYR A 67 -1.40 -1.70 -7.17
C TYR A 67 -1.55 -1.34 -5.70
N VAL A 68 -0.78 -0.36 -5.24
CA VAL A 68 -0.96 0.28 -3.94
C VAL A 68 -1.60 1.64 -4.18
N VAL A 69 -2.88 1.76 -3.84
CA VAL A 69 -3.68 2.94 -4.15
C VAL A 69 -4.01 3.67 -2.85
N GLY A 70 -3.68 4.95 -2.78
CA GLY A 70 -4.12 5.87 -1.74
C GLY A 70 -5.08 6.91 -2.29
N GLN A 71 -5.45 7.86 -1.44
CA GLN A 71 -6.33 8.97 -1.83
C GLN A 71 -5.71 9.94 -2.84
N PHE A 72 -4.38 10.10 -2.81
CA PHE A 72 -3.67 11.13 -3.60
C PHE A 72 -2.58 10.57 -4.52
N ASP A 73 -2.22 9.30 -4.35
CA ASP A 73 -1.25 8.62 -5.19
C ASP A 73 -1.66 7.18 -5.47
N ALA A 74 -1.17 6.66 -6.58
CA ALA A 74 -1.22 5.24 -6.89
C ALA A 74 0.17 4.77 -7.30
N ARG A 75 0.61 3.66 -6.74
CA ARG A 75 1.86 3.00 -7.11
C ARG A 75 1.58 1.69 -7.83
N VAL A 76 2.27 1.49 -8.93
CA VAL A 76 2.35 0.20 -9.61
C VAL A 76 3.61 -0.49 -9.16
N VAL A 77 3.42 -1.67 -8.60
CA VAL A 77 4.47 -2.58 -8.18
C VAL A 77 4.56 -3.67 -9.22
N ASP A 78 5.72 -3.76 -9.86
CA ASP A 78 6.07 -4.90 -10.69
C ASP A 78 7.03 -5.78 -9.89
N THR A 79 6.58 -6.95 -9.48
CA THR A 79 7.36 -7.87 -8.64
C THR A 79 8.28 -8.77 -9.45
N ILE A 80 8.08 -8.86 -10.77
CA ILE A 80 8.96 -9.60 -11.68
C ILE A 80 10.22 -8.78 -11.94
N HIS A 81 10.04 -7.50 -12.22
CA HIS A 81 11.14 -6.55 -12.44
C HIS A 81 11.58 -5.84 -11.16
N CYS A 82 10.88 -6.07 -10.05
CA CYS A 82 11.15 -5.47 -8.75
C CYS A 82 11.25 -3.94 -8.80
N THR A 83 10.20 -3.32 -9.33
CA THR A 83 10.11 -1.85 -9.44
C THR A 83 8.84 -1.32 -8.81
N ILE A 84 8.92 -0.08 -8.34
CA ILE A 84 7.76 0.69 -7.87
C ILE A 84 7.72 1.97 -8.68
N THR A 85 6.60 2.22 -9.36
CA THR A 85 6.41 3.42 -10.20
C THR A 85 5.19 4.19 -9.76
N LEU A 86 5.23 5.52 -9.90
CA LEU A 86 4.05 6.37 -9.73
C LEU A 86 3.16 6.24 -10.96
N ALA A 87 1.87 6.01 -10.76
CA ALA A 87 0.88 5.98 -11.83
C ALA A 87 -0.20 7.02 -11.61
N GLU A 88 -0.75 7.53 -12.71
CA GLU A 88 -1.96 8.34 -12.67
C GLU A 88 -3.18 7.44 -12.47
N PHE A 89 -4.15 7.86 -11.65
CA PHE A 89 -5.35 7.05 -11.39
C PHE A 89 -6.10 6.60 -12.65
N ARG A 90 -6.09 7.43 -13.70
CA ARG A 90 -6.78 7.14 -14.97
C ARG A 90 -6.10 6.04 -15.80
N THR A 91 -4.82 5.76 -15.56
CA THR A 91 -4.06 4.76 -16.32
C THR A 91 -4.09 3.37 -15.67
N LEU A 92 -4.62 3.26 -14.46
CA LEU A 92 -4.77 1.97 -13.77
C LEU A 92 -5.82 1.11 -14.48
N ASN A 93 -5.52 -0.18 -14.61
CA ASN A 93 -6.52 -1.14 -15.05
C ASN A 93 -7.70 -1.16 -14.06
N ARG A 94 -8.92 -1.30 -14.59
CA ARG A 94 -10.15 -1.40 -13.79
C ARG A 94 -10.51 -2.84 -13.43
N TYR A 95 -9.98 -3.82 -14.16
CA TYR A 95 -10.14 -5.24 -13.89
C TYR A 95 -9.05 -5.70 -12.93
N VAL A 96 -9.24 -5.38 -11.65
CA VAL A 96 -8.31 -5.70 -10.57
C VAL A 96 -9.03 -6.42 -9.44
N THR A 97 -8.31 -7.24 -8.69
CA THR A 97 -8.84 -7.93 -7.51
C THR A 97 -8.39 -7.21 -6.26
N PHE A 98 -9.32 -6.77 -5.43
CA PHE A 98 -9.00 -6.20 -4.13
C PHE A 98 -8.44 -7.29 -3.18
N LEU A 99 -7.23 -7.08 -2.68
CA LEU A 99 -6.58 -8.03 -1.77
C LEU A 99 -6.74 -7.63 -0.30
N GLY A 100 -6.84 -6.34 -0.01
CA GLY A 100 -6.93 -5.82 1.34
C GLY A 100 -6.49 -4.37 1.43
N SER A 101 -6.32 -3.88 2.66
CA SER A 101 -5.91 -2.50 2.91
C SER A 101 -4.96 -2.39 4.08
N PHE A 102 -4.00 -1.47 3.96
CA PHE A 102 -3.25 -0.96 5.10
C PHE A 102 -4.01 0.22 5.67
N ASP A 103 -4.43 0.10 6.92
CA ASP A 103 -5.27 1.10 7.58
C ASP A 103 -4.99 1.14 9.09
N GLU A 104 -5.59 2.11 9.77
CA GLU A 104 -5.73 2.07 11.22
C GLU A 104 -6.96 1.24 11.62
N ASN A 105 -6.84 0.42 12.67
CA ASN A 105 -8.01 -0.15 13.35
C ASN A 105 -8.66 0.87 14.29
N GLU A 106 -9.74 0.47 14.95
CA GLU A 106 -10.48 1.28 15.94
C GLU A 106 -9.60 1.78 17.10
N GLN A 107 -8.49 1.10 17.37
CA GLN A 107 -7.52 1.47 18.41
C GLN A 107 -6.35 2.30 17.85
N LYS A 108 -6.48 2.84 16.63
CA LYS A 108 -5.46 3.64 15.92
C LYS A 108 -4.15 2.88 15.66
N ARG A 109 -4.19 1.55 15.62
CA ARG A 109 -3.02 0.73 15.29
C ARG A 109 -2.96 0.48 13.80
N TRP A 110 -1.83 0.82 13.20
CA TRP A 110 -1.52 0.56 11.80
C TRP A 110 -1.34 -0.94 11.57
N ALA A 111 -2.12 -1.50 10.67
CA ALA A 111 -2.05 -2.91 10.32
C ALA A 111 -2.52 -3.14 8.87
N TYR A 112 -2.24 -4.34 8.38
CA TYR A 112 -2.84 -4.84 7.14
C TYR A 112 -4.12 -5.61 7.47
N PHE A 113 -5.18 -5.35 6.71
CA PHE A 113 -6.47 -6.05 6.77
C PHE A 113 -6.74 -6.74 5.44
N PRO A 114 -6.78 -8.08 5.38
CA PRO A 114 -7.11 -8.80 4.16
C PRO A 114 -8.57 -8.58 3.75
N ALA A 115 -8.86 -8.74 2.46
CA ALA A 115 -10.21 -8.60 1.90
C ALA A 115 -11.24 -9.53 2.54
N SER A 116 -10.80 -10.67 3.09
CA SER A 116 -11.65 -11.60 3.85
C SER A 116 -12.12 -11.05 5.20
N GLN A 117 -11.41 -10.06 5.77
CA GLN A 117 -11.75 -9.43 7.05
C GLN A 117 -12.44 -8.07 6.87
N ARG A 118 -12.01 -7.28 5.88
CA ARG A 118 -12.57 -5.95 5.60
C ARG A 118 -12.74 -5.79 4.10
N SER A 119 -13.97 -5.51 3.68
CA SER A 119 -14.28 -5.23 2.28
C SER A 119 -13.59 -3.95 1.81
N GLU A 120 -13.46 -3.81 0.49
CA GLU A 120 -13.01 -2.56 -0.10
C GLU A 120 -13.91 -1.41 0.34
N LEU A 121 -13.30 -0.31 0.73
CA LEU A 121 -13.98 0.91 1.12
C LEU A 121 -13.58 2.00 0.13
N PRO A 122 -14.56 2.74 -0.43
CA PRO A 122 -14.26 3.84 -1.34
C PRO A 122 -13.44 4.91 -0.62
N PHE A 123 -12.55 5.56 -1.35
CA PHE A 123 -11.97 6.81 -0.88
C PHE A 123 -13.07 7.88 -0.82
N GLU A 124 -13.08 8.69 0.23
CA GLU A 124 -14.04 9.78 0.36
C GLU A 124 -13.92 10.71 -0.87
N LYS A 125 -15.04 10.89 -1.57
CA LYS A 125 -15.15 11.91 -2.61
C LYS A 125 -15.16 13.27 -1.92
N ARG A 126 -14.34 14.19 -2.43
CA ARG A 126 -14.51 15.62 -2.13
C ARG A 126 -15.67 16.19 -2.93
#